data_AF-A0A5T2AGH5-F1
#
_entry.id   AF-A0A5T2AGH5-F1
#
_cell.length_a   1.000
_cell.length_b   1.000
_cell.length_c   1.000
_cell.angle_alpha   90.00
_cell.angle_beta   90.00
_cell.angle_gamma   90.00
#
_symmetry.space_group_name_H-M   'P 1'
#
loop_
_entity.id
_entity.type
_entity.pdbx_description
1 polymer ?
#
loop_
_entity_poly.entity_id
_entity_poly.type
_entity_poly.pdbx_seq_one_letter_code
_entity_poly.pdbx_strand_id
1 'polypeptide(L)'
;MKKITFATILFFGVVSSSNAIKLDVLTGDTKLACEAMLCLASPVKPPECGTALARYFSIDARKWADVIAKRRSFLNLCPVDASSDPEMYKYKNDILVHLDGECSVPALNNRVENTLLRTETIKKCGAESSCTTEIIKHYGYRINPQLTNSCRLLASSKYTDYHLKYTCNTKFYEKKDWERGYELKEVSQEIFNALPISQREQGEKLVPVSYAEFIRLPADKRKQGGFGKYYRIDIAFYQKIIIKKDCWINEK
;
A
#
# COMPACT_ATOMS: atom_id res chain seq x y z
N MET A 1 5.98 -0.84 60.73
CA MET A 1 7.15 -1.60 60.21
C MET A 1 6.74 -2.38 58.98
N LYS A 2 7.23 -2.00 57.80
CA LYS A 2 7.76 -2.86 56.72
C LYS A 2 7.95 -2.00 55.48
N LYS A 3 9.22 -1.68 55.23
CA LYS A 3 9.72 -0.87 54.10
C LYS A 3 9.61 -1.74 52.85
N ILE A 4 8.97 -1.23 51.80
CA ILE A 4 8.99 -1.87 50.47
C ILE A 4 10.14 -1.22 49.70
N THR A 5 11.21 -2.01 49.54
CA THR A 5 12.43 -1.66 48.81
C THR A 5 12.16 -1.61 47.31
N PHE A 6 12.45 -0.47 46.69
CA PHE A 6 12.62 -0.34 45.24
C PHE A 6 13.80 -1.20 44.78
N ALA A 7 13.53 -2.18 43.91
CA ALA A 7 14.57 -2.94 43.23
C ALA A 7 15.04 -2.15 42.00
N THR A 8 16.23 -1.57 42.09
CA THR A 8 16.93 -0.90 41.00
C THR A 8 17.37 -1.95 39.98
N ILE A 9 16.74 -1.96 38.80
CA ILE A 9 17.15 -2.77 37.66
C ILE A 9 18.39 -2.08 37.06
N LEU A 10 19.56 -2.71 37.24
CA LEU A 10 20.80 -2.36 36.57
C LEU A 10 20.64 -2.63 35.06
N PHE A 11 20.47 -1.56 34.28
CA PHE A 11 20.68 -1.57 32.83
C PHE A 11 22.16 -1.89 32.57
N PHE A 12 22.47 -3.15 32.24
CA PHE A 12 23.72 -3.48 31.57
C PHE A 12 23.59 -3.01 30.12
N GLY A 13 24.02 -1.77 29.87
CA GLY A 13 24.31 -1.31 28.52
C GLY A 13 25.45 -2.13 27.95
N VAL A 14 25.15 -2.94 26.94
CA VAL A 14 26.17 -3.47 26.04
C VAL A 14 26.79 -2.29 25.30
N VAL A 15 28.01 -1.92 25.69
CA VAL A 15 28.85 -1.00 24.92
C VAL A 15 29.36 -1.79 23.73
N SER A 16 28.61 -1.77 22.62
CA SER A 16 29.17 -2.15 21.34
C SER A 16 30.20 -1.09 20.96
N SER A 17 31.47 -1.45 21.02
CA SER A 17 32.58 -0.68 20.47
C SER A 17 32.50 -0.63 18.95
N SER A 18 31.47 0.00 18.41
CA SER A 18 31.49 0.47 17.03
C SER A 18 32.34 1.75 17.03
N ASN A 19 33.26 1.87 16.08
CA ASN A 19 33.86 3.15 15.73
C ASN A 19 32.72 4.07 15.27
N ALA A 20 32.09 4.78 16.21
CA ALA A 20 31.01 5.70 15.92
C ALA A 20 31.59 6.80 15.04
N ILE A 21 31.13 6.85 13.78
CA ILE A 21 31.54 7.87 12.83
C ILE A 21 31.16 9.23 13.42
N LYS A 22 32.17 10.04 13.77
CA LYS A 22 31.96 11.41 14.28
C LYS A 22 31.59 12.32 13.11
N LEU A 23 30.30 12.35 12.79
CA LEU A 23 29.71 13.07 11.68
C LEU A 23 29.97 14.59 11.75
N ASP A 24 30.08 15.09 12.98
CA ASP A 24 30.36 16.46 13.40
C ASP A 24 31.76 16.96 13.02
N VAL A 25 32.71 16.05 12.74
CA VAL A 25 34.06 16.40 12.25
C VAL A 25 34.13 16.35 10.71
N LEU A 26 33.19 15.67 10.06
CA LEU A 26 33.15 15.55 8.62
C LEU A 26 32.56 16.80 7.97
N THR A 27 33.05 17.15 6.78
CA THR A 27 32.56 18.30 6.00
C THR A 27 32.31 17.91 4.54
N GLY A 28 31.51 18.72 3.83
CA GLY A 28 31.23 18.54 2.41
C GLY A 28 30.57 17.19 2.06
N ASP A 29 30.90 16.66 0.88
CA ASP A 29 30.34 15.41 0.36
C ASP A 29 30.68 14.19 1.25
N THR A 30 31.79 14.22 2.01
CA THR A 30 32.15 13.18 2.98
C THR A 30 31.10 13.07 4.09
N LYS A 31 30.66 14.21 4.63
CA LYS A 31 29.59 14.26 5.63
C LYS A 31 28.27 13.75 5.03
N LEU A 32 27.90 14.27 3.86
CA LEU A 32 26.66 13.90 3.19
C LEU A 32 26.61 12.40 2.83
N ALA A 33 27.74 11.79 2.49
CA ALA A 33 27.82 10.35 2.21
C ALA A 33 27.48 9.52 3.44
N CYS A 34 28.10 9.84 4.59
CA CYS A 34 27.79 9.15 5.84
C CYS A 34 26.36 9.42 6.33
N GLU A 35 25.89 10.67 6.22
CA GLU A 35 24.50 11.02 6.55
C GLU A 35 23.50 10.25 5.67
N ALA A 36 23.74 10.17 4.36
CA ALA A 36 22.88 9.42 3.45
C ALA A 36 22.80 7.94 3.83
N MET A 37 23.93 7.32 4.19
CA MET A 37 23.95 5.93 4.67
C MET A 37 23.06 5.75 5.91
N LEU A 38 23.20 6.60 6.93
CA LEU A 38 22.40 6.53 8.15
C LEU A 38 20.92 6.82 7.88
N CYS A 39 20.64 7.84 7.08
CA CYS A 39 19.29 8.23 6.71
C CYS A 39 18.58 7.17 5.86
N LEU A 40 19.30 6.41 5.02
CA LEU A 40 18.72 5.30 4.27
C LEU A 40 18.50 4.05 5.13
N ALA A 41 19.09 3.97 6.31
CA ALA A 41 18.91 2.86 7.24
C ALA A 41 17.58 2.93 8.00
N SER A 42 17.00 4.11 8.16
CA SER A 42 15.72 4.27 8.84
C SER A 42 14.56 4.39 7.84
N PRO A 43 13.36 3.82 8.14
CA PRO A 43 12.13 4.11 7.41
C PRO A 43 11.58 5.52 7.72
N VAL A 44 12.01 6.14 8.82
CA VAL A 44 11.62 7.51 9.21
C VAL A 44 12.71 8.47 8.79
N LYS A 45 12.37 9.45 7.95
CA LYS A 45 13.31 10.44 7.44
C LYS A 45 13.07 11.78 8.15
N PRO A 46 13.87 12.12 9.17
CA PRO A 46 13.75 13.42 9.81
C PRO A 46 14.32 14.53 8.89
N PRO A 47 13.98 15.80 9.10
CA PRO A 47 14.31 16.89 8.18
C PRO A 47 15.81 17.05 7.87
N GLU A 48 16.69 16.72 8.84
CA GLU A 48 18.15 16.74 8.68
C GLU A 48 18.65 15.79 7.59
N CYS A 49 17.89 14.75 7.25
CA CYS A 49 18.23 13.83 6.18
C CYS A 49 18.03 14.44 4.78
N GLY A 50 17.28 15.54 4.66
CA GLY A 50 16.87 16.09 3.36
C GLY A 50 18.03 16.37 2.42
N THR A 51 19.07 17.06 2.90
CA THR A 51 20.23 17.43 2.08
C THR A 51 21.04 16.21 1.64
N ALA A 52 21.30 15.28 2.55
CA ALA A 52 22.07 14.08 2.26
C ALA A 52 21.35 13.14 1.29
N LEU A 53 20.04 12.94 1.48
CA LEU A 53 19.21 12.14 0.58
C LEU A 53 19.07 12.80 -0.80
N ALA A 54 18.86 14.13 -0.85
CA ALA A 54 18.81 14.86 -2.11
C ALA A 54 20.13 14.72 -2.89
N ARG A 55 21.27 14.87 -2.21
CA ARG A 55 22.59 14.64 -2.82
C ARG A 55 22.71 13.22 -3.35
N TYR A 56 22.33 12.21 -2.56
CA TYR A 56 22.39 10.81 -2.94
C TYR A 56 21.51 10.47 -4.17
N PHE A 57 20.25 10.91 -4.17
CA PHE A 57 19.32 10.64 -5.27
C PHE A 57 19.54 11.53 -6.49
N SER A 58 20.26 12.66 -6.37
CA SER A 58 20.71 13.47 -7.50
C SER A 58 21.81 12.80 -8.33
N ILE A 59 22.43 11.73 -7.84
CA ILE A 59 23.46 11.01 -8.57
C ILE A 59 22.80 10.23 -9.71
N ASP A 60 22.96 10.75 -10.92
CA ASP A 60 22.43 10.19 -12.15
C ASP A 60 23.50 9.99 -13.23
N ALA A 61 23.14 9.21 -14.24
CA ALA A 61 23.93 8.95 -15.43
C ALA A 61 23.03 8.32 -16.50
N ARG A 62 23.48 8.35 -17.76
CA ARG A 62 22.73 7.76 -18.88
C ARG A 62 22.54 6.25 -18.74
N LYS A 63 23.50 5.53 -18.18
CA LYS A 63 23.45 4.08 -17.97
C LYS A 63 23.37 3.76 -16.48
N TRP A 64 22.54 2.79 -16.12
CA TRP A 64 22.40 2.34 -14.72
C TRP A 64 23.72 1.87 -14.10
N ALA A 65 24.57 1.18 -14.87
CA ALA A 65 25.90 0.78 -14.41
C ALA A 65 26.76 1.98 -13.98
N ASP A 66 26.65 3.11 -14.69
CA ASP A 66 27.39 4.34 -14.36
C ASP A 66 26.79 5.00 -13.10
N VAL A 67 25.47 4.92 -12.89
CA VAL A 67 24.83 5.36 -11.64
C VAL A 67 25.36 4.57 -10.45
N ILE A 68 25.42 3.24 -10.56
CA ILE A 68 25.97 2.36 -9.52
C ILE A 68 27.42 2.74 -9.21
N ALA A 69 28.25 2.94 -10.23
CA ALA A 69 29.65 3.32 -10.06
C ALA A 69 29.78 4.68 -9.34
N LYS A 70 29.04 5.71 -9.76
CA LYS A 70 29.05 7.03 -9.12
C LYS A 70 28.54 7.00 -7.69
N ARG A 71 27.46 6.25 -7.41
CA ARG A 71 26.95 6.06 -6.05
C ARG A 71 27.97 5.36 -5.16
N ARG A 72 28.65 4.33 -5.69
CA ARG A 72 29.75 3.68 -4.98
C ARG A 72 30.86 4.67 -4.65
N SER A 73 31.28 5.50 -5.60
CA SER A 73 32.29 6.54 -5.37
C SER A 73 31.87 7.54 -4.30
N PHE A 74 30.63 8.03 -4.34
CA PHE A 74 30.08 8.93 -3.33
C PHE A 74 30.03 8.29 -1.95
N LEU A 75 29.45 7.10 -1.83
CA LEU A 75 29.32 6.40 -0.55
C LEU A 75 30.69 6.02 0.04
N ASN A 76 31.69 5.75 -0.79
CA ASN A 76 33.06 5.48 -0.34
C ASN A 76 33.79 6.70 0.24
N LEU A 77 33.24 7.91 0.12
CA LEU A 77 33.72 9.04 0.92
C LEU A 77 33.49 8.81 2.41
N CYS A 78 32.47 8.03 2.78
CA CYS A 78 32.26 7.65 4.17
C CYS A 78 33.28 6.56 4.58
N PRO A 79 34.09 6.79 5.64
CA PRO A 79 35.21 5.91 6.03
C PRO A 79 34.73 4.66 6.77
N VAL A 80 33.97 3.82 6.07
CA VAL A 80 33.58 2.47 6.51
C VAL A 80 34.45 1.48 5.76
N ASP A 81 35.24 0.71 6.48
CA ASP A 81 36.08 -0.36 5.94
C ASP A 81 35.50 -1.76 6.20
N ALA A 82 35.81 -2.71 5.32
CA ALA A 82 35.33 -4.08 5.42
C ALA A 82 35.95 -4.86 6.60
N SER A 83 37.11 -4.43 7.10
CA SER A 83 37.83 -5.08 8.21
C SER A 83 37.19 -4.79 9.57
N SER A 84 36.60 -3.62 9.74
CA SER A 84 35.95 -3.16 10.96
C SER A 84 34.49 -3.59 11.00
N ASP A 85 33.80 -3.49 9.86
CA ASP A 85 32.40 -3.90 9.76
C ASP A 85 32.06 -4.40 8.33
N PRO A 86 32.22 -5.73 8.09
CA PRO A 86 31.96 -6.33 6.78
C PRO A 86 30.51 -6.14 6.31
N GLU A 87 29.55 -6.13 7.24
CA GLU A 87 28.14 -6.08 6.88
C GLU A 87 27.69 -4.62 6.61
N MET A 88 28.25 -3.62 7.31
CA MET A 88 28.05 -2.21 6.97
C MET A 88 28.72 -1.89 5.63
N TYR A 89 29.89 -2.49 5.37
CA TYR A 89 30.55 -2.38 4.08
C TYR A 89 29.69 -2.95 2.94
N LYS A 90 29.05 -4.11 3.15
CA LYS A 90 28.08 -4.70 2.21
C LYS A 90 26.85 -3.80 2.03
N TYR A 91 26.29 -3.29 3.12
CA TYR A 91 25.18 -2.34 3.05
C TYR A 91 25.53 -1.13 2.16
N LYS A 92 26.70 -0.54 2.39
CA LYS A 92 27.23 0.58 1.61
C LYS A 92 27.45 0.24 0.12
N ASN A 93 28.18 -0.84 -0.17
CA ASN A 93 28.71 -1.09 -1.52
C ASN A 93 27.85 -2.00 -2.41
N ASP A 94 26.97 -2.81 -1.80
CA ASP A 94 26.18 -3.83 -2.50
C ASP A 94 24.68 -3.57 -2.43
N ILE A 95 24.19 -2.88 -1.39
CA ILE A 95 22.77 -2.58 -1.21
C ILE A 95 22.45 -1.17 -1.67
N LEU A 96 23.06 -0.16 -1.04
CA LEU A 96 22.70 1.24 -1.29
C LEU A 96 22.88 1.60 -2.77
N VAL A 97 24.01 1.24 -3.38
CA VAL A 97 24.29 1.57 -4.80
C VAL A 97 23.18 1.14 -5.79
N HIS A 98 22.36 0.14 -5.43
CA HIS A 98 21.31 -0.44 -6.27
C HIS A 98 19.88 0.07 -5.98
N LEU A 99 19.69 1.09 -5.13
CA LEU A 99 18.36 1.63 -4.85
C LEU A 99 17.76 2.34 -6.08
N ASP A 100 16.66 1.84 -6.60
CA ASP A 100 15.89 2.42 -7.72
C ASP A 100 14.97 3.59 -7.31
N GLY A 101 14.91 3.93 -6.02
CA GLY A 101 14.13 5.06 -5.51
C GLY A 101 14.08 5.09 -3.99
N GLU A 102 13.23 5.94 -3.45
CA GLU A 102 12.95 5.94 -2.01
C GLU A 102 12.11 4.73 -1.60
N CYS A 103 12.32 4.27 -0.37
CA CYS A 103 11.43 3.33 0.27
C CYS A 103 10.68 4.02 1.41
N SER A 104 9.36 4.11 1.30
CA SER A 104 8.50 4.59 2.38
C SER A 104 7.16 3.86 2.36
N VAL A 105 6.58 3.67 3.55
CA VAL A 105 5.23 3.10 3.68
C VAL A 105 4.17 3.88 2.90
N PRO A 106 4.14 5.23 2.92
CA PRO A 106 3.22 6.00 2.08
C PRO A 106 3.41 5.73 0.58
N ALA A 107 4.65 5.66 0.09
CA ALA A 107 4.92 5.36 -1.31
C ALA A 107 4.43 3.96 -1.68
N LEU A 108 4.65 2.96 -0.83
CA LEU A 108 4.15 1.60 -1.04
C LEU A 108 2.61 1.52 -1.06
N ASN A 109 1.94 2.26 -0.17
CA ASN A 109 0.47 2.32 -0.11
C ASN A 109 -0.18 3.13 -1.24
N ASN A 110 0.60 3.90 -2.00
CA ASN A 110 0.11 4.59 -3.19
C ASN A 110 0.29 3.78 -4.48
N ARG A 111 0.94 2.61 -4.42
CA ARG A 111 1.13 1.72 -5.57
C ARG A 111 -0.12 0.91 -5.85
N VAL A 112 -1.12 1.56 -6.45
CA VAL A 112 -2.33 0.87 -6.91
C VAL A 112 -2.05 0.11 -8.20
N GLU A 113 -2.44 -1.16 -8.26
CA GLU A 113 -2.45 -1.95 -9.49
C GLU A 113 -3.87 -2.34 -9.86
N ASN A 114 -4.07 -2.61 -11.16
CA ASN A 114 -5.37 -3.03 -11.68
C ASN A 114 -5.26 -4.29 -12.55
N THR A 115 -6.40 -4.95 -12.72
CA THR A 115 -6.53 -6.10 -13.61
C THR A 115 -7.93 -6.15 -14.21
N LEU A 116 -8.10 -6.82 -15.35
CA LEU A 116 -9.41 -7.10 -15.93
C LEU A 116 -10.07 -8.22 -15.13
N LEU A 117 -11.17 -7.93 -14.43
CA LEU A 117 -11.92 -8.93 -13.66
C LEU A 117 -12.87 -9.72 -14.54
N ARG A 118 -13.63 -9.03 -15.38
CA ARG A 118 -14.61 -9.64 -16.28
C ARG A 118 -14.93 -8.72 -17.46
N THR A 119 -15.52 -9.32 -18.48
CA THR A 119 -16.15 -8.59 -19.59
C THR A 119 -17.63 -8.90 -19.60
N GLU A 120 -18.42 -7.92 -19.98
CA GLU A 120 -19.86 -8.04 -20.11
C GLU A 120 -20.26 -7.60 -21.50
N THR A 121 -20.97 -8.47 -22.21
CA THR A 121 -21.41 -8.21 -23.57
C THR A 121 -22.87 -7.78 -23.54
N ILE A 122 -23.13 -6.53 -23.90
CA ILE A 122 -24.48 -5.99 -24.01
C ILE A 122 -24.87 -5.84 -25.47
N LYS A 123 -26.08 -6.29 -25.82
CA LYS A 123 -26.65 -6.12 -27.15
C LYS A 123 -27.58 -4.92 -27.13
N LYS A 124 -27.22 -3.84 -27.84
CA LYS A 124 -28.03 -2.63 -28.01
C LYS A 124 -28.74 -2.74 -29.35
N CYS A 125 -30.06 -2.91 -29.34
CA CYS A 125 -30.86 -2.93 -30.56
C CYS A 125 -31.62 -1.61 -30.71
N GLY A 126 -31.48 -0.98 -31.88
CA GLY A 126 -32.30 0.17 -32.28
C GLY A 126 -33.69 -0.25 -32.74
N ALA A 127 -34.58 0.73 -32.93
CA ALA A 127 -35.95 0.51 -33.40
C ALA A 127 -36.03 -0.15 -34.80
N GLU A 128 -35.01 0.04 -35.64
CA GLU A 128 -34.97 -0.43 -37.02
C GLU A 128 -34.15 -1.73 -37.20
N SER A 129 -34.18 -2.63 -36.21
CA SER A 129 -33.56 -3.97 -36.26
C SER A 129 -32.02 -4.05 -36.39
N SER A 130 -31.31 -2.91 -36.44
CA SER A 130 -29.85 -2.89 -36.29
C SER A 130 -29.48 -3.09 -34.82
N CYS A 131 -28.81 -4.21 -34.50
CA CYS A 131 -28.27 -4.46 -33.18
C CYS A 131 -26.75 -4.33 -33.19
N THR A 132 -26.21 -3.50 -32.29
CA THR A 132 -24.78 -3.43 -32.01
C THR A 132 -24.46 -4.20 -30.73
N THR A 133 -23.27 -4.78 -30.70
CA THR A 133 -22.75 -5.48 -29.53
C THR A 133 -21.66 -4.63 -28.91
N GLU A 134 -21.81 -4.28 -27.63
CA GLU A 134 -20.82 -3.52 -26.87
C GLU A 134 -20.22 -4.42 -25.79
N ILE A 135 -18.89 -4.37 -25.67
CA ILE A 135 -18.13 -5.11 -24.66
C ILE A 135 -17.73 -4.12 -23.56
N ILE A 136 -18.33 -4.27 -22.40
CA ILE A 136 -18.00 -3.52 -21.19
C ILE A 136 -16.92 -4.29 -20.43
N LYS A 137 -15.80 -3.62 -20.15
CA LYS A 137 -14.70 -4.18 -19.34
C LYS A 137 -14.84 -3.73 -17.89
N HIS A 138 -14.82 -4.69 -16.98
CA HIS A 138 -14.88 -4.43 -15.54
C HIS A 138 -13.50 -4.66 -14.94
N TYR A 139 -12.92 -3.60 -14.39
CA TYR A 139 -11.58 -3.61 -13.81
C TYR A 139 -11.62 -3.71 -12.30
N GLY A 140 -10.63 -4.40 -11.75
CA GLY A 140 -10.38 -4.54 -10.33
C GLY A 140 -9.13 -3.78 -9.92
N TYR A 141 -9.09 -3.31 -8.68
CA TYR A 141 -8.01 -2.50 -8.13
C TYR A 141 -7.58 -3.03 -6.75
N ARG A 142 -6.29 -2.93 -6.43
CA ARG A 142 -5.75 -3.19 -5.09
C ARG A 142 -4.43 -2.42 -4.89
N ILE A 143 -3.97 -2.34 -3.65
CA ILE A 143 -2.58 -1.96 -3.38
C ILE A 143 -1.66 -3.11 -3.79
N ASN A 144 -0.59 -2.80 -4.49
CA ASN A 144 0.38 -3.78 -4.98
C ASN A 144 1.07 -4.48 -3.78
N PRO A 145 0.98 -5.82 -3.66
CA PRO A 145 1.52 -6.57 -2.54
C PRO A 145 3.00 -6.92 -2.67
N GLN A 146 3.68 -6.44 -3.70
CA GLN A 146 5.11 -6.67 -3.94
C GLN A 146 5.92 -5.45 -3.53
N LEU A 147 7.06 -5.65 -2.86
CA LEU A 147 7.99 -4.57 -2.57
C LEU A 147 8.64 -4.03 -3.85
N THR A 148 8.99 -2.75 -3.84
CA THR A 148 9.93 -2.19 -4.83
C THR A 148 11.32 -2.78 -4.63
N ASN A 149 12.21 -2.65 -5.62
CA ASN A 149 13.57 -3.16 -5.48
C ASN A 149 14.29 -2.49 -4.30
N SER A 150 14.19 -1.17 -4.16
CA SER A 150 14.75 -0.43 -3.03
C SER A 150 14.24 -0.91 -1.68
N CYS A 151 12.93 -1.06 -1.52
CA CYS A 151 12.36 -1.53 -0.25
C CYS A 151 12.78 -2.96 0.09
N ARG A 152 12.82 -3.85 -0.91
CA ARG A 152 13.28 -5.22 -0.75
C ARG A 152 14.75 -5.28 -0.34
N LEU A 153 15.60 -4.45 -0.96
CA LEU A 153 17.02 -4.36 -0.66
C LEU A 153 17.27 -3.82 0.75
N LEU A 154 16.59 -2.74 1.13
CA LEU A 154 16.71 -2.15 2.48
C LEU A 154 16.23 -3.15 3.54
N ALA A 155 15.02 -3.70 3.42
CA ALA A 155 14.48 -4.69 4.35
C ALA A 155 15.32 -5.98 4.47
N SER A 156 16.19 -6.27 3.50
CA SER A 156 17.11 -7.43 3.58
C SER A 156 18.38 -7.19 4.39
N SER A 157 18.68 -5.94 4.76
CA SER A 157 19.89 -5.55 5.46
C SER A 157 19.66 -5.47 6.97
N LYS A 158 20.55 -6.10 7.75
CA LYS A 158 20.54 -6.01 9.22
C LYS A 158 20.87 -4.61 9.78
N TYR A 159 21.35 -3.69 8.95
CA TYR A 159 21.62 -2.29 9.36
C TYR A 159 20.41 -1.39 9.29
N THR A 160 19.30 -1.87 8.75
CA THR A 160 18.12 -1.03 8.55
C THR A 160 16.95 -1.49 9.38
N ASP A 161 16.08 -0.54 9.70
CA ASP A 161 14.89 -0.73 10.54
C ASP A 161 13.61 -0.92 9.67
N TYR A 162 13.77 -1.47 8.46
CA TYR A 162 12.66 -1.74 7.54
C TYR A 162 12.05 -3.11 7.81
N HIS A 163 11.04 -3.13 8.68
CA HIS A 163 10.21 -4.29 8.98
C HIS A 163 8.90 -4.25 8.19
N LEU A 164 9.01 -4.22 6.86
CA LEU A 164 7.88 -4.00 5.96
C LEU A 164 6.97 -5.22 5.86
N LYS A 165 5.67 -5.03 6.12
CA LYS A 165 4.66 -6.09 6.07
C LYS A 165 3.40 -5.65 5.34
N TYR A 166 2.90 -6.53 4.47
CA TYR A 166 1.62 -6.37 3.82
C TYR A 166 0.50 -7.02 4.67
N THR A 167 -0.53 -6.25 5.00
CA THR A 167 -1.59 -6.63 5.96
C THR A 167 -2.99 -6.71 5.35
N CYS A 168 -3.16 -6.25 4.11
CA CYS A 168 -4.42 -6.38 3.39
C CYS A 168 -4.59 -7.79 2.83
N ASN A 169 -5.83 -8.12 2.43
CA ASN A 169 -6.03 -9.21 1.49
C ASN A 169 -5.43 -8.86 0.11
N THR A 170 -5.25 -9.88 -0.71
CA THR A 170 -4.71 -9.74 -2.07
C THR A 170 -5.82 -9.80 -3.13
N LYS A 171 -7.11 -9.70 -2.76
CA LYS A 171 -8.16 -9.68 -3.78
C LYS A 171 -8.17 -8.33 -4.50
N PHE A 172 -8.66 -8.33 -5.73
CA PHE A 172 -8.95 -7.11 -6.46
C PHE A 172 -10.40 -6.68 -6.19
N TYR A 173 -10.61 -5.41 -5.90
CA TYR A 173 -11.93 -4.81 -5.68
C TYR A 173 -12.45 -4.19 -6.96
N GLU A 174 -13.74 -4.37 -7.29
CA GLU A 174 -14.33 -3.71 -8.46
C GLU A 174 -14.15 -2.18 -8.37
N LYS A 175 -13.96 -1.53 -9.52
CA LYS A 175 -13.72 -0.08 -9.62
C LYS A 175 -14.66 0.75 -8.73
N LYS A 176 -15.97 0.49 -8.79
CA LYS A 176 -16.97 1.25 -8.01
C LYS A 176 -16.72 1.13 -6.51
N ASP A 177 -16.35 -0.07 -6.06
CA ASP A 177 -16.15 -0.38 -4.64
C ASP A 177 -14.84 0.24 -4.17
N TRP A 178 -13.79 0.14 -4.98
CA TRP A 178 -12.50 0.78 -4.74
C TRP A 178 -12.61 2.31 -4.62
N GLU A 179 -13.34 2.96 -5.53
CA GLU A 179 -13.53 4.41 -5.56
C GLU A 179 -14.33 4.91 -4.35
N ARG A 180 -15.42 4.21 -3.97
CA ARG A 180 -16.21 4.57 -2.78
C ARG A 180 -15.58 4.16 -1.44
N GLY A 181 -14.59 3.26 -1.47
CA GLY A 181 -13.81 2.84 -0.30
C GLY A 181 -14.42 1.70 0.54
N TYR A 182 -15.47 1.03 0.06
CA TYR A 182 -16.07 -0.13 0.73
C TYR A 182 -16.80 -1.04 -0.24
N GLU A 183 -16.93 -2.32 0.11
CA GLU A 183 -17.85 -3.26 -0.52
C GLU A 183 -19.18 -3.27 0.25
N LEU A 184 -20.27 -3.64 -0.43
CA LEU A 184 -21.55 -3.90 0.22
C LEU A 184 -21.74 -5.40 0.37
N LYS A 185 -21.92 -5.83 1.60
CA LYS A 185 -22.34 -7.20 1.92
C LYS A 185 -23.80 -7.18 2.30
N GLU A 186 -24.65 -7.89 1.53
CA GLU A 186 -26.07 -8.01 1.87
C GLU A 186 -26.21 -8.75 3.20
N VAL A 187 -27.08 -8.23 4.07
CA VAL A 187 -27.37 -8.75 5.41
C VAL A 187 -28.88 -8.73 5.68
N SER A 188 -29.32 -9.46 6.70
CA SER A 188 -30.72 -9.39 7.13
C SER A 188 -31.04 -8.03 7.77
N GLN A 189 -32.32 -7.69 7.86
CA GLN A 189 -32.76 -6.45 8.50
C GLN A 189 -32.37 -6.42 9.99
N GLU A 190 -32.38 -7.57 10.67
CA GLU A 190 -31.98 -7.69 12.07
C GLU A 190 -30.50 -7.37 12.24
N ILE A 191 -29.62 -7.94 11.40
CA ILE A 191 -28.18 -7.64 11.42
C ILE A 191 -27.97 -6.16 11.10
N PHE A 192 -28.64 -5.64 10.07
CA PHE A 192 -28.55 -4.23 9.69
C PHE A 192 -28.91 -3.30 10.85
N ASN A 193 -30.01 -3.60 11.56
CA ASN A 193 -30.47 -2.81 12.70
C ASN A 193 -29.53 -2.86 13.91
N ALA A 194 -28.62 -3.83 13.97
CA ALA A 194 -27.59 -3.95 15.01
C ALA A 194 -26.26 -3.25 14.67
N LEU A 195 -26.00 -2.90 13.41
CA LEU A 195 -24.73 -2.28 12.98
C LEU A 195 -24.60 -0.81 13.42
N PRO A 196 -23.42 -0.19 13.53
CA PRO A 196 -23.33 1.27 13.63
C PRO A 196 -23.91 1.97 12.38
N ILE A 197 -24.55 3.14 12.53
CA ILE A 197 -25.12 3.88 11.39
C ILE A 197 -24.09 4.12 10.28
N SER A 198 -22.84 4.38 10.63
CA SER A 198 -21.73 4.57 9.68
C SER A 198 -21.43 3.35 8.81
N GLN A 199 -21.82 2.14 9.24
CA GLN A 199 -21.59 0.88 8.54
C GLN A 199 -22.81 0.38 7.77
N ARG A 200 -23.92 1.12 7.78
CA ARG A 200 -25.20 0.74 7.17
C ARG A 200 -25.39 1.40 5.81
N GLU A 201 -25.98 0.67 4.87
CA GLU A 201 -26.53 1.20 3.62
C GLU A 201 -27.78 0.43 3.21
N GLN A 202 -28.81 1.15 2.73
CA GLN A 202 -29.98 0.54 2.10
C GLN A 202 -29.90 0.72 0.59
N GLY A 203 -30.45 -0.22 -0.15
CA GLY A 203 -30.57 -0.12 -1.60
C GLY A 203 -31.76 -0.90 -2.11
N GLU A 204 -31.96 -0.84 -3.43
CA GLU A 204 -33.00 -1.61 -4.10
C GLU A 204 -32.53 -3.03 -4.40
N LYS A 205 -33.38 -4.02 -4.10
CA LYS A 205 -33.22 -5.41 -4.53
C LYS A 205 -34.31 -5.75 -5.52
N LEU A 206 -33.91 -6.13 -6.73
CA LEU A 206 -34.82 -6.58 -7.76
C LEU A 206 -35.06 -8.08 -7.59
N VAL A 207 -36.27 -8.45 -7.19
CA VAL A 207 -36.69 -9.85 -7.07
C VAL A 207 -37.47 -10.23 -8.32
N PRO A 208 -37.04 -11.25 -9.08
CA PRO A 208 -37.78 -11.71 -10.25
C PRO A 208 -39.20 -12.16 -9.87
N VAL A 209 -40.20 -11.72 -10.64
CA VAL A 209 -41.61 -12.06 -10.43
C VAL A 209 -42.29 -12.41 -11.75
N SER A 210 -43.45 -13.08 -11.67
CA SER A 210 -44.27 -13.33 -12.86
C SER A 210 -44.89 -12.04 -13.40
N TYR A 211 -45.32 -12.03 -14.66
CA TYR A 211 -46.06 -10.89 -15.23
C TYR A 211 -47.35 -10.61 -14.46
N ALA A 212 -48.07 -11.66 -14.04
CA ALA A 212 -49.31 -11.54 -13.28
C ALA A 212 -49.09 -10.88 -11.91
N GLU A 213 -47.98 -11.17 -11.23
CA GLU A 213 -47.59 -10.48 -9.99
C GLU A 213 -47.16 -9.03 -10.29
N PHE A 214 -46.38 -8.80 -11.35
CA PHE A 214 -45.90 -7.47 -11.74
C PHE A 214 -47.02 -6.46 -11.99
N ILE A 215 -48.10 -6.86 -12.69
CA ILE A 215 -49.22 -5.95 -12.96
C ILE A 215 -50.00 -5.57 -11.71
N ARG A 216 -49.94 -6.39 -10.65
CA ARG A 216 -50.60 -6.17 -9.35
C ARG A 216 -49.77 -5.31 -8.40
N LEU A 217 -48.46 -5.17 -8.63
CA LEU A 217 -47.59 -4.35 -7.81
C LEU A 217 -47.80 -2.84 -8.10
N PRO A 218 -47.70 -1.97 -7.07
CA PRO A 218 -47.62 -0.53 -7.25
C PRO A 218 -46.49 -0.11 -8.20
N ALA A 219 -46.67 1.02 -8.90
CA ALA A 219 -45.71 1.49 -9.90
C ALA A 219 -44.32 1.76 -9.31
N ASP A 220 -44.24 2.24 -8.08
CA ASP A 220 -43.01 2.50 -7.31
C ASP A 220 -42.37 1.21 -6.74
N LYS A 221 -43.06 0.07 -6.81
CA LYS A 221 -42.59 -1.23 -6.30
C LYS A 221 -42.28 -2.25 -7.39
N ARG A 222 -42.24 -1.82 -8.65
CA ARG A 222 -42.01 -2.72 -9.79
C ARG A 222 -41.05 -2.11 -10.82
N LYS A 223 -40.25 -2.98 -11.45
CA LYS A 223 -39.30 -2.59 -12.51
C LYS A 223 -39.32 -3.61 -13.65
N GLN A 224 -39.32 -3.13 -14.89
CA GLN A 224 -39.18 -3.99 -16.06
C GLN A 224 -37.74 -3.89 -16.59
N GLY A 225 -37.03 -5.01 -16.64
CA GLY A 225 -35.61 -5.07 -17.05
C GLY A 225 -35.41 -5.54 -18.49
N GLY A 226 -36.39 -5.33 -19.36
CA GLY A 226 -36.43 -5.78 -20.75
C GLY A 226 -37.65 -6.66 -21.07
N PHE A 227 -37.73 -7.15 -22.31
CA PHE A 227 -38.83 -8.02 -22.75
C PHE A 227 -38.90 -9.29 -21.89
N GLY A 228 -40.07 -9.54 -21.29
CA GLY A 228 -40.31 -10.72 -20.45
C GLY A 228 -39.62 -10.73 -19.09
N LYS A 229 -38.93 -9.66 -18.68
CA LYS A 229 -38.23 -9.58 -17.39
C LYS A 229 -38.90 -8.61 -16.44
N TYR A 230 -39.58 -9.15 -15.44
CA TYR A 230 -40.36 -8.39 -14.46
C TYR A 230 -39.79 -8.58 -13.06
N TYR A 231 -39.70 -7.48 -12.31
CA TYR A 231 -39.12 -7.47 -10.98
C TYR A 231 -40.01 -6.72 -10.00
N ARG A 232 -40.08 -7.23 -8.77
CA ARG A 232 -40.50 -6.49 -7.59
C ARG A 232 -39.30 -5.77 -6.99
N ILE A 233 -39.50 -4.53 -6.55
CA ILE A 233 -38.48 -3.72 -5.90
C ILE A 233 -38.65 -3.90 -4.38
N ASP A 234 -37.79 -4.71 -3.79
CA ASP A 234 -37.69 -4.89 -2.34
C ASP A 234 -36.55 -4.01 -1.80
N ILE A 235 -36.56 -3.75 -0.49
CA ILE A 235 -35.44 -3.05 0.18
C ILE A 235 -34.38 -4.09 0.53
N ALA A 236 -33.15 -3.89 0.08
CA ALA A 236 -31.99 -4.61 0.59
C ALA A 236 -31.28 -3.81 1.67
N PHE A 237 -30.72 -4.56 2.61
CA PHE A 237 -29.94 -4.03 3.72
C PHE A 237 -28.51 -4.51 3.56
N TYR A 238 -27.55 -3.58 3.66
CA TYR A 238 -26.15 -3.88 3.43
C TYR A 238 -25.28 -3.42 4.60
N GLN A 239 -24.27 -4.23 4.89
CA GLN A 239 -23.12 -3.85 5.70
C GLN A 239 -22.01 -3.31 4.78
N LYS A 240 -21.47 -2.14 5.12
CA LYS A 240 -20.27 -1.59 4.48
C LYS A 240 -19.04 -2.31 5.00
N ILE A 241 -18.33 -3.00 4.12
CA ILE A 241 -17.04 -3.62 4.41
C ILE A 241 -15.95 -2.69 3.89
N ILE A 242 -15.31 -1.95 4.80
CA ILE A 242 -14.29 -0.95 4.45
C ILE A 242 -13.12 -1.62 3.71
N ILE A 243 -12.73 -1.01 2.59
CA ILE A 243 -11.54 -1.42 1.84
C ILE A 243 -10.35 -0.70 2.47
N LYS A 244 -9.53 -1.47 3.19
CA LYS A 244 -8.26 -1.00 3.72
C LYS A 244 -7.30 -0.64 2.58
N LYS A 245 -6.70 0.56 2.62
CA LYS A 245 -5.73 1.04 1.61
C LYS A 245 -4.33 1.30 2.19
N ASP A 246 -4.19 1.29 3.52
CA ASP A 246 -2.94 1.26 4.27
C ASP A 246 -2.44 -0.19 4.43
N CYS A 247 -2.14 -0.82 3.30
CA CYS A 247 -1.82 -2.24 3.26
C CYS A 247 -0.41 -2.57 3.74
N TRP A 248 0.57 -1.75 3.38
CA TRP A 248 1.92 -1.81 3.90
C TRP A 248 2.03 -1.07 5.22
N ILE A 249 2.71 -1.69 6.17
CA ILE A 249 3.14 -1.09 7.44
C ILE A 249 4.63 -1.39 7.65
N ASN A 250 5.27 -0.62 8.52
CA ASN A 250 6.54 -0.99 9.12
C ASN A 250 6.23 -1.48 10.54
N GLU A 251 6.46 -2.76 10.82
CA GLU A 251 6.33 -3.29 12.18
C GLU A 251 7.38 -2.65 13.09
N LYS A 252 7.06 -2.54 14.38
CA LYS A 252 7.99 -2.09 15.42
C LYS A 252 8.68 -3.29 16.05
#